data_AF-A0A6L6C0U0-F1
#
_entry.id   AF-A0A6L6C0U0-F1
#
_cell.length_a   1.000
_cell.length_b   1.000
_cell.length_c   1.000
_cell.angle_alpha   90.00
_cell.angle_beta   90.00
_cell.angle_gamma   90.00
#
_symmetry.space_group_name_H-M   'P 1'
#
loop_
_entity.id
_entity.type
_entity.pdbx_description
1 polymer ?
#
loop_
_entity_poly.entity_id
_entity_poly.type
_entity_poly.pdbx_seq_one_letter_code
_entity_poly.pdbx_strand_id
1 'polypeptide(L)'
;WVVLMFYVFSIGGASETTAPAFVYGIVFTIFVFFNSFALVQWLQYKKVGKWSDYMRGERTYITLSLVAKSALAWQIFANTLIP
;
A
#
# COMPACT_ATOMS: atom_id res chain seq x y z
N TRP A 1 2.18 6.11 -7.91
CA TRP A 1 0.75 5.76 -7.99
C TRP A 1 0.11 6.16 -9.31
N VAL A 2 0.16 7.44 -9.70
CA VAL A 2 -0.40 7.90 -11.00
C VAL A 2 0.11 7.06 -12.17
N VAL A 3 1.42 6.94 -12.36
CA VAL A 3 2.02 6.12 -13.42
C VAL A 3 1.52 4.66 -13.37
N LEU A 4 1.48 4.04 -12.19
CA LEU A 4 0.96 2.68 -12.01
C LEU A 4 -0.51 2.54 -12.47
N MET A 5 -1.35 3.55 -12.23
CA MET A 5 -2.75 3.54 -12.69
C MET A 5 -2.82 3.53 -14.22
N PHE A 6 -1.99 4.32 -14.92
CA PHE A 6 -1.94 4.29 -16.39
C PHE A 6 -1.61 2.90 -16.93
N TYR A 7 -0.63 2.22 -16.32
CA TYR A 7 -0.25 0.85 -16.72
C TYR A 7 -1.33 -0.18 -16.39
N VAL A 8 -1.88 -0.16 -15.17
CA VAL A 8 -2.84 -1.16 -14.70
C VAL A 8 -4.16 -1.08 -15.45
N PHE A 9 -4.61 0.13 -15.79
CA PHE A 9 -5.85 0.37 -16.53
C PHE A 9 -5.65 0.46 -18.06
N SER A 10 -4.43 0.24 -18.58
CA SER A 10 -4.10 0.37 -20.01
C SER A 10 -4.60 1.70 -20.63
N ILE A 11 -4.46 2.80 -19.89
CA ILE A 11 -4.98 4.10 -20.34
C ILE A 11 -4.14 4.59 -21.52
N GLY A 12 -4.74 4.61 -22.72
CA GLY A 12 -4.05 4.96 -23.97
C GLY A 12 -3.28 3.81 -24.63
N GLY A 13 -3.44 2.57 -24.14
CA GLY A 13 -2.87 1.35 -24.72
C GLY A 13 -3.89 0.55 -25.54
N ALA A 14 -3.48 -0.62 -26.04
CA ALA A 14 -4.39 -1.54 -26.72
C ALA A 14 -5.46 -2.06 -25.76
N SER A 15 -6.69 -2.20 -26.24
CA SER A 15 -7.87 -2.59 -25.46
C SER A 15 -7.85 -4.03 -24.93
N GLU A 16 -6.89 -4.85 -25.34
CA GLU A 16 -6.78 -6.28 -24.96
C GLU A 16 -5.76 -6.56 -23.85
N THR A 17 -4.98 -5.57 -23.42
CA THR A 17 -3.99 -5.76 -22.34
C THR A 17 -4.60 -5.42 -20.99
N THR A 18 -5.45 -6.31 -20.46
CA THR A 18 -5.99 -6.20 -19.10
C THR A 18 -5.06 -6.87 -18.10
N ALA A 19 -4.71 -6.15 -17.02
CA ALA A 19 -3.96 -6.77 -15.92
C ALA A 19 -4.77 -7.90 -15.25
N PRO A 20 -4.12 -8.92 -14.67
CA PRO A 20 -4.79 -9.92 -13.85
C PRO A 20 -5.51 -9.31 -12.65
N ALA A 21 -6.65 -9.88 -12.26
CA ALA A 21 -7.49 -9.35 -11.18
C ALA A 21 -6.73 -9.13 -9.85
N PHE A 22 -5.81 -10.04 -9.49
CA PHE A 22 -5.03 -9.93 -8.26
C PHE A 22 -4.09 -8.71 -8.23
N VAL A 23 -3.66 -8.20 -9.39
CA VAL A 23 -2.79 -7.02 -9.49
C VAL A 23 -3.53 -5.78 -9.00
N TYR A 24 -4.82 -5.63 -9.31
CA TYR A 24 -5.63 -4.53 -8.80
C TYR A 24 -5.75 -4.59 -7.27
N GLY A 25 -5.91 -5.79 -6.72
CA GLY A 25 -5.92 -6.01 -5.27
C GLY A 25 -4.62 -5.60 -4.59
N ILE A 26 -3.47 -5.97 -5.18
CA ILE A 26 -2.14 -5.59 -4.71
C ILE A 26 -1.97 -4.06 -4.74
N VAL A 27 -2.28 -3.44 -5.89
CA VAL A 27 -2.12 -1.99 -6.08
C VAL A 27 -2.98 -1.22 -5.09
N PHE A 28 -4.24 -1.62 -4.91
CA PHE A 28 -5.13 -1.00 -3.92
C PHE A 28 -4.61 -1.18 -2.48
N THR A 29 -4.22 -2.40 -2.11
CA THR A 29 -3.75 -2.70 -0.75
C THR A 29 -2.51 -1.88 -0.40
N ILE A 30 -1.50 -1.87 -1.28
CA ILE A 30 -0.27 -1.11 -1.03
C ILE A 30 -0.53 0.38 -1.09
N PHE A 31 -1.42 0.86 -1.96
CA PHE A 31 -1.82 2.26 -1.98
C PHE A 31 -2.37 2.71 -0.62
N VAL A 32 -3.30 1.93 -0.03
CA VAL A 32 -3.87 2.24 1.29
C VAL A 32 -2.80 2.23 2.38
N PHE A 33 -1.92 1.22 2.41
CA PHE A 33 -0.84 1.18 3.39
C PHE A 33 0.11 2.36 3.22
N PHE A 34 0.53 2.68 2.00
CA PHE A 34 1.44 3.79 1.71
C PHE A 34 0.89 5.14 2.20
N ASN A 35 -0.40 5.40 1.99
CA ASN A 35 -1.06 6.60 2.51
C ASN A 35 -1.21 6.57 4.04
N SER A 36 -1.37 5.39 4.65
CA SER A 36 -1.40 5.24 6.10
C SER A 36 -0.08 5.65 6.76
N PHE A 37 1.07 5.33 6.13
CA PHE A 37 2.39 5.82 6.60
C PHE A 37 2.44 7.36 6.58
N ALA A 38 2.00 7.98 5.49
CA ALA A 38 1.96 9.44 5.38
C ALA A 38 1.02 10.07 6.43
N LEU A 39 -0.12 9.43 6.69
CA LEU A 39 -1.08 9.87 7.71
C LEU A 39 -0.47 9.84 9.12
N VAL A 40 0.26 8.78 9.47
CA VAL A 40 0.96 8.68 10.76
C VAL A 40 1.98 9.81 10.90
N GLN A 41 2.79 10.06 9.86
CA GLN A 41 3.74 11.19 9.86
C GLN A 41 3.01 12.50 10.12
N TRP A 42 1.95 12.77 9.36
CA TRP A 42 1.20 14.02 9.46
C TRP A 42 0.59 14.23 10.85
N LEU A 43 -0.04 13.20 11.42
CA LEU A 43 -0.63 13.26 12.76
C LEU A 43 0.41 13.47 13.86
N GLN A 44 1.57 12.84 13.73
CA GLN A 44 2.67 12.92 14.69
C GLN A 44 3.31 14.33 14.69
N TYR A 45 3.55 14.91 13.51
CA TYR A 45 4.06 16.28 13.40
C TYR A 45 3.04 17.33 13.84
N LYS A 46 1.75 17.10 13.58
CA LYS A 46 0.67 17.96 14.08
C LYS A 46 0.38 17.74 15.56
N LYS A 47 1.00 16.75 16.21
CA LYS A 47 0.82 16.38 17.63
C LYS A 47 -0.65 16.26 18.03
N VAL A 48 -1.49 15.69 17.15
CA VAL A 48 -2.94 15.64 17.37
C VAL A 48 -3.29 14.58 18.42
N GLY A 49 -3.81 15.02 19.57
CA GLY A 49 -4.29 14.12 20.62
C GLY A 49 -3.21 13.13 21.09
N LYS A 50 -3.50 11.83 20.95
CA LYS A 50 -2.58 10.74 21.37
C LYS A 50 -1.31 10.65 20.50
N TRP A 51 -1.27 11.32 19.34
CA TRP A 51 -0.11 11.37 18.45
C TRP A 51 0.92 12.44 18.84
N SER A 52 0.68 13.19 19.93
CA SER A 52 1.68 14.04 20.55
C SER A 52 2.84 13.25 21.17
N ASP A 53 2.59 11.98 21.55
CA ASP A 53 3.60 11.03 21.99
C ASP A 53 4.28 10.35 20.78
N TYR A 54 5.57 10.60 20.63
CA TYR A 54 6.41 10.03 19.57
C TYR A 54 6.41 8.49 19.60
N MET A 55 6.42 7.87 20.78
CA MET A 55 6.47 6.42 20.93
C MET A 55 5.24 5.73 20.33
N ARG A 56 4.09 6.42 20.31
CA ARG A 56 2.88 5.92 19.64
C ARG A 56 3.06 5.90 18.12
N GLY A 57 3.63 6.96 17.56
CA GLY A 57 3.93 7.04 16.12
C GLY A 57 4.89 5.94 15.69
N GLU A 58 5.99 5.77 16.43
CA GLU A 58 7.00 4.75 16.15
C GLU A 58 6.43 3.32 16.22
N ARG A 59 5.68 2.97 17.27
CA ARG A 59 5.01 1.65 17.34
C ARG A 59 4.06 1.42 16.17
N THR A 60 3.31 2.46 15.78
CA THR A 60 2.39 2.37 14.64
C THR A 60 3.17 2.11 13.34
N TYR A 61 4.31 2.78 13.13
CA TYR A 61 5.15 2.54 11.96
C TYR A 61 5.69 1.11 11.90
N ILE A 62 6.12 0.56 13.03
CA ILE A 62 6.59 -0.83 13.13
C ILE A 62 5.45 -1.79 12.74
N THR A 63 4.26 -1.61 13.33
CA THR A 63 3.09 -2.45 13.02
C THR A 63 2.66 -2.32 11.55
N LEU A 64 2.54 -1.10 11.02
CA LEU A 64 2.20 -0.86 9.61
C LEU A 64 3.24 -1.49 8.68
N SER A 65 4.54 -1.42 9.02
CA SER A 65 5.61 -2.02 8.21
C SER A 65 5.49 -3.53 8.16
N LEU A 66 5.27 -4.17 9.31
CA LEU A 66 5.09 -5.61 9.39
C LEU A 66 3.87 -6.06 8.57
N VAL A 67 2.73 -5.40 8.76
CA VAL A 67 1.48 -5.76 8.08
C VAL A 67 1.58 -5.51 6.58
N ALA A 68 2.03 -4.33 6.15
CA ALA A 68 2.10 -3.98 4.73
C ALA A 68 3.06 -4.89 3.95
N LYS A 69 4.24 -5.18 4.51
CA LYS A 69 5.21 -6.08 3.87
C LYS A 69 4.70 -7.51 3.82
N SER A 70 4.11 -8.00 4.90
CA SER A 70 3.54 -9.37 4.94
C SER A 70 2.38 -9.51 3.96
N ALA A 71 1.47 -8.53 3.93
CA ALA A 71 0.33 -8.52 3.01
C ALA A 71 0.81 -8.52 1.55
N LEU A 72 1.83 -7.72 1.21
CA LEU A 72 2.42 -7.73 -0.12
C LEU A 72 3.03 -9.08 -0.47
N ALA A 73 3.85 -9.62 0.43
CA ALA A 73 4.56 -10.88 0.22
C ALA A 73 3.58 -12.04 -0.03
N TRP A 74 2.55 -12.16 0.80
CA TRP A 74 1.55 -13.22 0.65
C TRP A 74 0.66 -13.04 -0.59
N GLN A 75 0.29 -11.81 -0.95
CA GLN A 75 -0.48 -11.56 -2.18
C GLN A 75 0.33 -11.92 -3.44
N ILE A 76 1.62 -11.59 -3.49
CA ILE A 76 2.48 -11.98 -4.61
C ILE A 76 2.64 -13.51 -4.61
N PHE A 77 3.02 -14.09 -3.46
CA PHE A 77 3.26 -15.52 -3.36
C PHE A 77 2.08 -16.36 -3.84
N ALA A 78 0.88 -16.07 -3.33
CA ALA A 78 -0.31 -16.85 -3.63
C ALA A 78 -0.75 -16.78 -5.11
N ASN A 79 -0.39 -15.71 -5.83
CA ASN A 79 -0.87 -15.48 -7.19
C ASN A 79 0.20 -15.67 -8.28
N THR A 80 1.49 -15.68 -7.92
CA THR A 80 2.58 -15.78 -8.91
C THR A 80 3.66 -16.80 -8.59
N LEU A 81 3.74 -17.32 -7.36
CA LEU A 81 4.81 -18.22 -6.92
C LEU A 81 4.33 -19.63 -6.55
N ILE A 82 3.02 -19.85 -6.48
CA ILE A 82 2.43 -21.19 -6.38
C ILE A 82 2.41 -21.81 -7.79
N PRO A 83 2.88 -23.06 -7.96
CA PRO A 83 2.87 -23.77 -9.25
C PRO A 83 1.46 -23.97 -9.83
#